data_AF-A0A9Q9YBT5-F1
#
_entry.id   AF-A0A9Q9YBT5-F1
#
_cell.length_a   1.000
_cell.length_b   1.000
_cell.length_c   1.000
_cell.angle_alpha   90.00
_cell.angle_beta   90.00
_cell.angle_gamma   90.00
#
_symmetry.space_group_name_H-M   'P 1'
#
loop_
_entity.id
_entity.type
_entity.pdbx_description
1 polymer ?
#
loop_
_entity_poly.entity_id
_entity_poly.type
_entity_poly.pdbx_seq_one_letter_code
_entity_poly.pdbx_strand_id
1 'polypeptide(L)'
;HLFQETAITPSNDFLFPTTDWLIGNHSDELTPWIPVIAARSSYSCRYFVIPCCFFDFCGKYQRRQCKKSQYKEYIDFVTDVSTMCGFYTEEDCLRIPSTKRVCIIGKGRRYREAEEAVVEKQRSDYIKRREALFTTSGASMNVNQSGHYRLNHSDNGQKISTPVNNWVNGFQPREKTETVRNCAALPRDFVDAVVLRVAKALLSLTERNTESSSCGDTWNTGGSVLISEVVNLLDQSSLQALKKECGGLQTLLKNNHQVFRVEGGRVFIRDWRTHTLAQSSRVTSKRKPPPSGALKTRLCWFHTHHPHGCPLLREHCAFAHGETDLKNPQR
;
A
#
# COMPACT_ATOMS: atom_id res chain seq x y z
N HIS A 1 -30.78 -17.94 -3.87
CA HIS A 1 -29.39 -17.58 -3.59
C HIS A 1 -29.35 -16.72 -2.34
N LEU A 2 -28.92 -17.30 -1.21
CA LEU A 2 -28.55 -16.55 -0.01
C LEU A 2 -27.12 -16.04 -0.22
N PHE A 3 -26.93 -14.72 -0.26
CA PHE A 3 -25.61 -14.14 -0.10
C PHE A 3 -25.39 -13.89 1.40
N GLN A 4 -24.33 -14.47 1.95
CA GLN A 4 -23.96 -14.30 3.35
C GLN A 4 -22.58 -13.64 3.41
N GLU A 5 -22.48 -12.54 4.16
CA GLU A 5 -21.22 -11.85 4.42
C GLU A 5 -20.73 -12.24 5.81
N THR A 6 -19.55 -12.87 5.91
CA THR A 6 -18.98 -13.29 7.20
C THR A 6 -17.46 -13.25 7.11
N ALA A 7 -16.80 -12.85 8.21
CA ALA A 7 -15.35 -12.93 8.33
C ALA A 7 -14.92 -14.39 8.51
N ILE A 8 -13.95 -14.83 7.73
CA ILE A 8 -13.45 -16.20 7.79
C ILE A 8 -12.20 -16.24 8.67
N THR A 9 -12.24 -17.10 9.69
CA THR A 9 -11.07 -17.44 10.49
C THR A 9 -10.59 -18.83 10.07
N PRO A 10 -9.28 -19.05 9.82
CA PRO A 10 -8.74 -20.38 9.54
C PRO A 10 -8.88 -21.32 10.74
N SER A 11 -10.02 -22.02 10.81
CA SER A 11 -10.38 -22.97 11.85
C SER A 11 -11.24 -24.09 11.26
N ASN A 12 -11.46 -25.14 12.06
CA ASN A 12 -12.39 -26.22 11.70
C ASN A 12 -13.85 -25.75 11.55
N ASP A 13 -14.18 -24.55 12.02
CA ASP A 13 -15.54 -23.99 11.96
C ASP A 13 -15.86 -23.41 10.56
N PHE A 14 -14.84 -23.16 9.74
CA PHE A 14 -14.96 -22.58 8.40
C PHE A 14 -14.56 -23.58 7.30
N LEU A 15 -15.21 -24.74 7.31
CA LEU A 15 -15.06 -25.78 6.28
C LEU A 15 -16.30 -25.86 5.40
N PHE A 16 -16.09 -26.16 4.12
CA PHE A 16 -17.14 -26.16 3.10
C PHE A 16 -17.21 -27.52 2.38
N PRO A 17 -17.68 -28.59 3.05
CA PRO A 17 -17.59 -29.96 2.53
C PRO A 17 -18.39 -30.21 1.26
N THR A 18 -19.45 -29.43 1.03
CA THR A 18 -20.32 -29.53 -0.16
C THR A 18 -19.87 -28.66 -1.32
N THR A 19 -18.75 -27.94 -1.19
CA THR A 19 -18.32 -26.94 -2.17
C THR A 19 -17.29 -27.51 -3.13
N ASP A 20 -17.55 -27.38 -4.44
CA ASP A 20 -16.63 -27.82 -5.49
C ASP A 20 -15.43 -26.87 -5.69
N TRP A 21 -15.65 -25.57 -5.49
CA TRP A 21 -14.68 -24.51 -5.76
C TRP A 21 -14.64 -23.46 -4.66
N LEU A 22 -13.44 -23.22 -4.12
CA LEU A 22 -13.15 -22.07 -3.28
C LEU A 22 -12.45 -20.98 -4.11
N ILE A 23 -13.08 -19.81 -4.24
CA ILE A 23 -12.56 -18.71 -5.06
C ILE A 23 -12.07 -17.58 -4.16
N GLY A 24 -10.75 -17.46 -4.08
CA GLY A 24 -10.06 -16.39 -3.40
C GLY A 24 -9.82 -15.16 -4.29
N ASN A 25 -10.84 -14.34 -4.47
CA ASN A 25 -10.74 -13.08 -5.19
C ASN A 25 -10.30 -11.96 -4.23
N HIS A 26 -9.07 -11.46 -4.37
CA HIS A 26 -8.51 -10.44 -3.47
C HIS A 26 -8.60 -10.82 -1.98
N SER A 27 -8.20 -12.04 -1.64
CA SER A 27 -8.40 -12.63 -0.31
C SER A 27 -7.45 -12.13 0.77
N ASP A 28 -6.64 -11.11 0.53
CA ASP A 28 -5.74 -10.50 1.51
C ASP A 28 -4.95 -11.52 2.34
N GLU A 29 -5.14 -11.50 3.65
CA GLU A 29 -4.51 -12.37 4.66
C GLU A 29 -4.89 -13.85 4.49
N LEU A 30 -6.01 -14.14 3.83
CA LEU A 30 -6.46 -15.49 3.53
C LEU A 30 -5.82 -16.09 2.29
N THR A 31 -5.07 -15.32 1.50
CA THR A 31 -4.40 -15.82 0.28
C THR A 31 -3.68 -17.18 0.48
N PRO A 32 -2.78 -17.34 1.49
CA PRO A 32 -2.14 -18.65 1.74
C PRO A 32 -3.09 -19.68 2.38
N TRP A 33 -4.21 -19.23 2.98
CA TRP A 33 -5.21 -20.09 3.60
C TRP A 33 -6.20 -20.69 2.60
N ILE A 34 -6.44 -20.07 1.45
CA ILE A 34 -7.38 -20.58 0.43
C ILE A 34 -7.06 -22.03 0.04
N PRO A 35 -5.81 -22.42 -0.32
CA PRO A 35 -5.48 -23.82 -0.59
C PRO A 35 -5.71 -24.72 0.63
N VAL A 36 -5.40 -24.25 1.85
CA VAL A 36 -5.55 -25.03 3.08
C VAL A 36 -7.03 -25.31 3.39
N ILE A 37 -7.88 -24.29 3.30
CA ILE A 37 -9.32 -24.39 3.52
C ILE A 37 -9.92 -25.35 2.49
N ALA A 38 -9.56 -25.22 1.21
CA ALA A 38 -10.03 -26.12 0.18
C ALA A 38 -9.58 -27.58 0.43
N ALA A 39 -8.33 -27.78 0.87
CA ALA A 39 -7.81 -29.11 1.21
C ALA A 39 -8.55 -29.75 2.39
N ARG A 40 -8.85 -28.98 3.43
CA ARG A 40 -9.53 -29.48 4.63
C ARG A 40 -11.05 -29.56 4.50
N SER A 41 -11.62 -28.88 3.52
CA SER A 41 -13.07 -28.89 3.28
C SER A 41 -13.52 -30.20 2.66
N SER A 42 -12.87 -30.64 1.58
CA SER A 42 -13.18 -31.90 0.91
C SER A 42 -12.03 -32.34 -0.02
N TYR A 43 -11.86 -33.64 -0.18
CA TYR A 43 -10.87 -34.20 -1.09
C TYR A 43 -11.11 -33.75 -2.55
N SER A 44 -12.37 -33.58 -2.96
CA SER A 44 -12.75 -33.13 -4.31
C SER A 44 -12.76 -31.62 -4.50
N CYS A 45 -12.70 -30.84 -3.41
CA CYS A 45 -12.75 -29.38 -3.46
C CYS A 45 -11.51 -28.81 -4.16
N ARG A 46 -11.75 -27.93 -5.13
CA ARG A 46 -10.74 -27.19 -5.90
C ARG A 46 -10.64 -25.77 -5.40
N TYR A 47 -9.56 -25.08 -5.75
CA TYR A 47 -9.45 -23.68 -5.43
C TYR A 47 -8.89 -22.84 -6.57
N PHE A 48 -9.21 -21.56 -6.51
CA PHE A 48 -8.64 -20.51 -7.33
C PHE A 48 -8.24 -19.37 -6.40
N VAL A 49 -7.06 -18.77 -6.55
CA VAL A 49 -6.66 -17.62 -5.75
C VAL A 49 -5.90 -16.59 -6.57
N ILE A 50 -6.16 -15.31 -6.30
CA ILE A 50 -5.39 -14.18 -6.83
C ILE A 50 -4.43 -13.70 -5.74
N PRO A 51 -3.13 -14.00 -5.85
CA PRO A 51 -2.14 -13.58 -4.86
C PRO A 51 -1.81 -12.08 -4.99
N CYS A 52 -2.67 -11.22 -4.46
CA CYS A 52 -2.54 -9.77 -4.57
C CYS A 52 -1.83 -9.10 -3.38
N CYS A 53 -1.87 -9.70 -2.19
CA CYS A 53 -1.36 -9.12 -0.95
C CYS A 53 -0.31 -10.05 -0.33
N PHE A 54 0.83 -9.50 0.08
CA PHE A 54 1.97 -10.25 0.59
C PHE A 54 1.79 -10.70 2.04
N PHE A 55 0.93 -11.70 2.26
CA PHE A 55 0.70 -12.31 3.56
C PHE A 55 1.16 -13.77 3.61
N ASP A 56 1.69 -14.13 4.76
CA ASP A 56 1.94 -15.48 5.24
C ASP A 56 0.80 -15.90 6.19
N PHE A 57 0.89 -17.08 6.79
CA PHE A 57 -0.15 -17.59 7.70
C PHE A 57 -0.34 -16.75 8.98
N CYS A 58 0.71 -16.10 9.48
CA CYS A 58 0.72 -15.39 10.77
C CYS A 58 1.01 -13.89 10.64
N GLY A 59 1.09 -13.34 9.43
CA GLY A 59 1.46 -11.94 9.23
C GLY A 59 1.99 -11.62 7.85
N LYS A 60 2.72 -10.50 7.72
CA LYS A 60 3.28 -10.09 6.42
C LYS A 60 4.35 -11.05 5.95
N TYR A 61 4.30 -11.40 4.67
CA TYR A 61 5.29 -12.26 4.04
C TYR A 61 6.67 -11.59 4.04
N GLN A 62 7.65 -12.26 4.66
CA GLN A 62 9.03 -11.82 4.69
C GLN A 62 9.82 -12.47 3.54
N ARG A 63 10.44 -11.64 2.73
CA ARG A 63 11.25 -12.05 1.60
C ARG A 63 12.49 -12.81 2.09
N ARG A 64 12.81 -13.94 1.45
CA ARG A 64 13.91 -14.84 1.82
C ARG A 64 15.04 -14.83 0.79
N GLN A 65 14.75 -14.46 -0.47
CA GLN A 65 15.74 -14.52 -1.55
C GLN A 65 15.84 -13.20 -2.32
N CYS A 66 17.05 -12.66 -2.47
CA CYS A 66 17.27 -11.43 -3.25
C CYS A 66 17.27 -11.63 -4.77
N LYS A 67 17.30 -12.89 -5.27
CA LYS A 67 17.53 -13.24 -6.69
C LYS A 67 16.30 -13.13 -7.60
N LYS A 68 15.08 -13.16 -7.06
CA LYS A 68 13.81 -13.08 -7.82
C LYS A 68 13.03 -11.82 -7.46
N SER A 69 12.11 -11.36 -8.31
CA SER A 69 11.21 -10.27 -7.90
C SER A 69 10.40 -10.68 -6.67
N GLN A 70 10.07 -9.74 -5.78
CA GLN A 70 9.25 -10.01 -4.59
C GLN A 70 7.94 -10.69 -4.97
N TYR A 71 7.34 -10.28 -6.09
CA TYR A 71 6.10 -10.89 -6.57
C TYR A 71 6.28 -12.34 -7.00
N LYS A 72 7.30 -12.66 -7.80
CA LYS A 72 7.53 -14.05 -8.24
C LYS A 72 7.85 -14.97 -7.06
N GLU A 73 8.64 -14.49 -6.11
CA GLU A 73 8.93 -15.24 -4.89
C GLU A 73 7.66 -15.52 -4.06
N TYR A 74 6.74 -14.57 -4.02
CA TYR A 74 5.44 -14.78 -3.37
C TYR A 74 4.55 -15.76 -4.11
N ILE A 75 4.51 -15.72 -5.45
CA ILE A 75 3.84 -16.75 -6.27
C ILE A 75 4.40 -18.13 -5.96
N ASP A 76 5.74 -18.25 -5.91
CA ASP A 76 6.41 -19.51 -5.59
C ASP A 76 6.01 -19.99 -4.18
N PHE A 77 5.95 -19.08 -3.19
CA PHE A 77 5.47 -19.41 -1.85
C PHE A 77 4.02 -19.94 -1.83
N VAL A 78 3.08 -19.27 -2.48
CA VAL A 78 1.68 -19.73 -2.51
C VAL A 78 1.55 -21.05 -3.29
N THR A 79 2.38 -21.24 -4.33
CA THR A 79 2.49 -22.52 -5.07
C THR A 79 3.04 -23.64 -4.19
N ASP A 80 4.03 -23.35 -3.34
CA ASP A 80 4.57 -24.30 -2.37
C ASP A 80 3.50 -24.67 -1.34
N VAL A 81 2.76 -23.70 -0.81
CA VAL A 81 1.63 -23.94 0.11
C VAL A 81 0.61 -24.89 -0.52
N SER A 82 0.22 -24.62 -1.77
CA SER A 82 -0.72 -25.47 -2.50
C SER A 82 -0.19 -26.89 -2.72
N THR A 83 1.10 -27.00 -3.04
CA THR A 83 1.77 -28.31 -3.21
C THR A 83 1.81 -29.08 -1.90
N MET A 84 2.06 -28.41 -0.77
CA MET A 84 1.98 -29.02 0.57
C MET A 84 0.55 -29.42 0.94
N CYS A 85 -0.45 -28.73 0.39
CA CYS A 85 -1.86 -29.14 0.47
C CYS A 85 -2.20 -30.29 -0.49
N GLY A 86 -1.21 -30.77 -1.25
CA GLY A 86 -1.30 -31.92 -2.14
C GLY A 86 -2.08 -31.66 -3.42
N PHE A 87 -2.21 -30.41 -3.87
CA PHE A 87 -2.87 -30.09 -5.13
C PHE A 87 -1.94 -30.16 -6.35
N TYR A 88 -2.49 -30.54 -7.50
CA TYR A 88 -1.89 -30.16 -8.79
C TYR A 88 -2.09 -28.67 -8.99
N THR A 89 -1.00 -27.92 -8.93
CA THR A 89 -1.03 -26.45 -8.92
C THR A 89 -0.64 -25.91 -10.28
N GLU A 90 -1.50 -25.09 -10.86
CA GLU A 90 -1.29 -24.39 -12.12
C GLU A 90 -1.22 -22.87 -11.88
N GLU A 91 -0.28 -22.21 -12.55
CA GLU A 91 -0.19 -20.75 -12.64
C GLU A 91 -0.83 -20.33 -13.97
N ASP A 92 -1.82 -19.43 -13.93
CA ASP A 92 -2.50 -18.96 -15.14
C ASP A 92 -2.60 -17.42 -15.20
N CYS A 93 -2.64 -16.89 -16.42
CA CYS A 93 -2.71 -15.46 -16.70
C CYS A 93 -4.16 -14.98 -16.87
N LEU A 94 -4.60 -14.06 -16.02
CA LEU A 94 -5.92 -13.46 -16.11
C LEU A 94 -6.01 -12.39 -17.22
N ARG A 95 -7.10 -12.43 -17.98
CA ARG A 95 -7.43 -11.40 -19.00
C ARG A 95 -7.94 -10.09 -18.39
N ILE A 96 -8.26 -10.09 -17.10
CA ILE A 96 -8.77 -8.93 -16.34
C ILE A 96 -7.60 -7.96 -16.05
N PRO A 97 -7.80 -6.63 -16.08
CA PRO A 97 -6.76 -5.66 -15.71
C PRO A 97 -6.46 -5.67 -14.21
N SER A 98 -5.97 -6.76 -13.64
CA SER A 98 -5.30 -6.74 -12.33
C SER A 98 -3.84 -6.32 -12.52
N THR A 99 -3.25 -5.70 -11.50
CA THR A 99 -1.87 -5.16 -11.54
C THR A 99 -0.80 -6.20 -11.82
N LYS A 100 -1.12 -7.49 -11.71
CA LYS A 100 -0.18 -8.59 -11.90
C LYS A 100 -0.67 -9.71 -12.82
N ARG A 101 -1.98 -9.80 -13.08
CA ARG A 101 -2.62 -10.74 -14.02
C ARG A 101 -2.25 -12.21 -13.84
N VAL A 102 -1.86 -12.64 -12.64
CA VAL A 102 -1.54 -14.04 -12.35
C VAL A 102 -2.50 -14.58 -11.31
N CYS A 103 -2.97 -15.80 -11.50
CA CYS A 103 -3.75 -16.56 -10.53
C CYS A 103 -3.14 -17.96 -10.35
N ILE A 104 -3.48 -18.60 -9.24
CA ILE A 104 -3.05 -19.95 -8.92
C ILE A 104 -4.29 -20.83 -8.76
N ILE A 105 -4.27 -22.00 -9.41
CA ILE A 105 -5.41 -22.92 -9.48
C ILE A 105 -4.97 -24.30 -8.98
N GLY A 106 -5.70 -24.87 -8.03
CA GLY A 106 -5.51 -26.25 -7.56
C GLY A 106 -6.54 -27.19 -8.18
N LYS A 107 -6.12 -28.03 -9.13
CA LYS A 107 -7.00 -28.99 -9.83
C LYS A 107 -6.74 -30.42 -9.36
N GLY A 108 -7.46 -30.86 -8.33
CA GLY A 108 -7.37 -32.23 -7.84
C GLY A 108 -6.11 -32.54 -7.02
N ARG A 109 -5.95 -33.80 -6.62
CA ARG A 109 -4.98 -34.25 -5.60
C ARG A 109 -3.83 -35.05 -6.19
N ARG A 110 -2.62 -34.84 -5.67
CA ARG A 110 -1.36 -35.52 -6.03
C ARG A 110 -1.13 -36.83 -5.29
N TYR A 111 -2.07 -37.22 -4.43
CA TYR A 111 -2.06 -38.40 -3.58
C TYR A 111 -3.41 -39.09 -3.70
N ARG A 112 -3.55 -40.31 -3.20
CA ARG A 112 -4.83 -41.03 -3.11
C ARG A 112 -5.56 -40.68 -1.84
N GLU A 113 -6.89 -40.80 -1.82
CA GLU A 113 -7.72 -40.45 -0.66
C GLU A 113 -7.32 -41.20 0.62
N ALA A 114 -6.89 -42.45 0.52
CA ALA A 114 -6.38 -43.23 1.65
C ALA A 114 -5.13 -42.61 2.32
N GLU A 115 -4.40 -41.74 1.63
CA GLU A 115 -3.18 -41.07 2.12
C GLU A 115 -3.48 -39.70 2.76
N GLU A 116 -4.75 -39.27 2.84
CA GLU A 116 -5.16 -37.96 3.39
C GLU A 116 -4.60 -37.71 4.79
N ALA A 117 -4.62 -38.71 5.67
CA ALA A 117 -4.11 -38.56 7.04
C ALA A 117 -2.61 -38.23 7.06
N VAL A 118 -1.84 -38.78 6.12
CA VAL A 118 -0.39 -38.51 5.99
C VAL A 118 -0.16 -37.10 5.46
N VAL A 119 -0.91 -36.70 4.43
CA VAL A 119 -0.79 -35.38 3.82
C VAL A 119 -1.28 -34.28 4.76
N GLU A 120 -2.36 -34.49 5.51
CA GLU A 120 -2.82 -33.57 6.55
C GLU A 120 -1.75 -33.35 7.62
N LYS A 121 -1.06 -34.42 8.05
CA LYS A 121 0.06 -34.26 8.99
C LYS A 121 1.17 -33.39 8.39
N GLN A 122 1.58 -33.66 7.14
CA GLN A 122 2.60 -32.85 6.45
C GLN A 122 2.18 -31.38 6.29
N ARG A 123 0.92 -31.14 5.93
CA ARG A 123 0.30 -29.81 5.82
C ARG A 123 0.32 -29.07 7.15
N SER A 124 -0.12 -29.74 8.22
CA SER A 124 -0.08 -29.22 9.59
C SER A 124 1.34 -28.88 10.04
N ASP A 125 2.31 -29.77 9.79
CA ASP A 125 3.71 -29.54 10.15
C ASP A 125 4.34 -28.41 9.33
N TYR A 126 3.94 -28.23 8.07
CA TYR A 126 4.37 -27.10 7.26
C TYR A 126 3.86 -25.76 7.84
N ILE A 127 2.57 -25.69 8.19
CA ILE A 127 1.97 -24.49 8.79
C ILE A 127 2.67 -24.13 10.11
N LYS A 128 2.86 -25.11 11.01
CA LYS A 128 3.57 -24.90 12.29
C LYS A 128 5.02 -24.43 12.11
N ARG A 129 5.74 -24.98 11.12
CA ARG A 129 7.10 -24.50 10.80
C ARG A 129 7.11 -23.05 10.34
N ARG A 130 6.08 -22.61 9.59
CA ARG A 130 5.95 -21.21 9.18
C ARG A 130 5.64 -20.31 10.38
N GLU A 131 4.73 -20.72 11.26
CA GLU A 131 4.43 -20.01 12.51
C GLU A 131 5.68 -19.81 13.39
N ALA A 132 6.51 -20.85 13.53
CA ALA A 132 7.74 -20.78 14.32
C ALA A 132 8.74 -19.72 13.81
N LEU A 133 8.73 -19.38 12.51
CA LEU A 133 9.58 -18.32 11.96
C LEU A 133 9.18 -16.94 12.48
N PHE A 134 7.90 -16.73 12.77
CA PHE A 134 7.39 -15.47 13.29
C PHE A 134 7.65 -15.32 14.80
N THR A 135 7.63 -16.42 15.55
CA THR A 135 7.90 -16.40 17.00
C THR A 135 9.38 -16.27 17.34
N THR A 136 10.28 -16.85 16.54
CA THR A 136 11.73 -16.74 16.74
C THR A 136 12.32 -15.41 16.26
N SER A 137 11.63 -14.69 15.36
CA SER A 137 12.10 -13.41 14.80
C SER A 137 11.81 -12.18 15.67
N GLY A 138 11.40 -12.35 16.94
CA GLY A 138 11.31 -11.25 17.90
C GLY A 138 10.33 -10.14 17.53
N ALA A 139 9.23 -10.44 16.84
CA ALA A 139 8.12 -9.51 16.70
C ALA A 139 7.17 -9.67 17.91
N SER A 140 7.65 -9.28 19.09
CA SER A 140 6.78 -8.97 20.22
C SER A 140 5.98 -7.72 19.85
N MET A 141 4.81 -7.91 19.26
CA MET A 141 3.77 -6.89 19.26
C MET A 141 3.14 -6.93 20.65
N ASN A 142 3.43 -5.88 21.43
CA ASN A 142 2.80 -5.55 22.70
C ASN A 142 1.29 -5.84 22.66
N VAL A 143 0.86 -6.87 23.38
CA VAL A 143 -0.45 -6.84 24.02
C VAL A 143 -0.20 -6.38 25.44
N ASN A 144 -0.40 -5.08 25.67
CA ASN A 144 -0.61 -4.56 27.01
C ASN A 144 -1.87 -5.22 27.57
N GLN A 145 -1.70 -6.25 28.39
CA GLN A 145 -2.62 -6.53 29.48
C GLN A 145 -1.83 -6.49 30.78
N SER A 146 -1.82 -5.30 31.38
CA SER A 146 -1.59 -5.14 32.81
C SER A 146 -2.72 -5.88 33.54
N GLY A 147 -2.40 -7.05 34.04
CA GLY A 147 -3.20 -7.82 34.99
C GLY A 147 -2.25 -8.49 35.96
N HIS A 148 -1.95 -7.81 37.06
CA HIS A 148 -1.12 -8.28 38.16
C HIS A 148 -1.63 -9.64 38.69
N TYR A 149 -0.82 -10.70 38.60
CA TYR A 149 -0.71 -11.68 39.68
C TYR A 149 0.68 -12.34 39.67
N ARG A 150 1.22 -12.48 40.87
CA ARG A 150 2.56 -12.94 41.20
C ARG A 150 2.75 -14.41 40.86
N LEU A 151 3.98 -14.77 40.46
CA LEU A 151 4.47 -16.15 40.52
C LEU A 151 4.30 -16.68 41.95
N ASN A 152 3.62 -17.81 42.09
CA ASN A 152 3.91 -18.78 43.12
C ASN A 152 4.12 -20.13 42.46
N HIS A 153 5.32 -20.67 42.65
CA HIS A 153 5.63 -22.07 42.40
C HIS A 153 4.75 -22.94 43.32
N SER A 154 3.85 -23.72 42.72
CA SER A 154 3.54 -25.05 43.24
C SER A 154 3.00 -25.92 42.13
N ASP A 155 3.70 -27.04 42.01
CA ASP A 155 3.39 -28.22 41.24
C ASP A 155 1.97 -28.72 41.56
N ASN A 156 1.07 -28.68 40.57
CA ASN A 156 0.01 -29.66 40.46
C ASN A 156 -0.63 -29.63 39.06
N GLY A 157 -0.75 -30.80 38.45
CA GLY A 157 -1.13 -30.99 37.07
C GLY A 157 -2.57 -30.56 36.78
N GLN A 158 -2.72 -29.62 35.84
CA GLN A 158 -3.94 -29.49 35.05
C GLN A 158 -3.60 -28.86 33.70
N LYS A 159 -3.57 -29.71 32.66
CA LYS A 159 -3.47 -29.27 31.27
C LYS A 159 -4.67 -28.37 30.96
N ILE A 160 -4.44 -27.06 30.91
CA ILE A 160 -5.37 -26.12 30.31
C ILE A 160 -5.35 -26.40 28.82
N SER A 161 -6.43 -27.03 28.35
CA SER A 161 -6.72 -27.31 26.96
C SER A 161 -6.76 -26.00 26.17
N THR A 162 -5.75 -25.77 25.34
CA THR A 162 -5.86 -24.87 24.19
C THR A 162 -7.04 -25.30 23.34
N PRO A 163 -7.85 -24.37 22.80
CA PRO A 163 -9.00 -24.75 21.98
C PRO A 163 -8.50 -25.45 20.72
N VAL A 164 -8.88 -26.72 20.57
CA VAL A 164 -8.41 -27.69 19.56
C VAL A 164 -8.77 -27.29 18.11
N ASN A 165 -9.50 -26.19 17.92
CA ASN A 165 -10.10 -25.81 16.62
C ASN A 165 -9.30 -24.80 15.79
N ASN A 166 -8.32 -24.09 16.36
CA ASN A 166 -7.58 -23.05 15.64
C ASN A 166 -6.32 -23.62 14.97
N TRP A 167 -6.17 -23.34 13.67
CA TRP A 167 -5.07 -23.90 12.87
C TRP A 167 -3.71 -23.22 13.13
N VAL A 168 -3.74 -21.97 13.60
CA VAL A 168 -2.59 -21.13 13.96
C VAL A 168 -2.98 -20.24 15.14
N ASN A 169 -2.01 -19.94 16.02
CA ASN A 169 -2.21 -18.95 17.07
C ASN A 169 -1.94 -17.54 16.53
N GLY A 170 -2.87 -16.60 16.76
CA GLY A 170 -2.66 -15.18 16.45
C GLY A 170 -3.06 -14.74 15.04
N PHE A 171 -3.78 -15.56 14.26
CA PHE A 171 -4.47 -15.05 13.07
C PHE A 171 -5.61 -14.12 13.51
N GLN A 172 -5.57 -12.87 13.08
CA GLN A 172 -6.64 -11.89 13.29
C GLN A 172 -7.09 -11.37 11.93
N PRO A 173 -8.33 -11.68 11.49
CA PRO A 173 -8.88 -11.06 10.30
C PRO A 173 -8.86 -9.54 10.45
N ARG A 174 -8.53 -8.83 9.36
CA ARG A 174 -8.68 -7.38 9.30
C ARG A 174 -10.09 -6.93 9.72
N GLU A 175 -10.17 -5.81 10.45
CA GLU A 175 -11.44 -5.15 10.76
C GLU A 175 -12.20 -4.80 9.47
N LYS A 176 -13.53 -4.86 9.49
CA LYS A 176 -14.39 -4.61 8.32
C LYS A 176 -14.17 -3.24 7.64
N THR A 177 -13.57 -2.28 8.34
CA THR A 177 -13.34 -0.92 7.84
C THR A 177 -11.86 -0.57 7.91
N GLU A 178 -11.19 -0.52 6.75
CA GLU A 178 -9.87 0.09 6.66
C GLU A 178 -9.97 1.61 6.78
N THR A 179 -9.39 2.19 7.82
CA THR A 179 -9.16 3.64 7.84
C THR A 179 -8.06 3.96 6.82
N VAL A 180 -8.46 4.38 5.62
CA VAL A 180 -7.53 4.83 4.59
C VAL A 180 -6.89 6.14 5.05
N ARG A 181 -5.72 6.04 5.69
CA ARG A 181 -4.92 7.18 6.15
C ARG A 181 -4.08 7.72 5.01
N ASN A 182 -4.71 8.40 4.05
CA ASN A 182 -3.99 9.09 3.00
C ASN A 182 -4.06 10.61 3.24
N CYS A 183 -3.01 11.34 2.87
CA CYS A 183 -3.03 12.81 2.92
C CYS A 183 -4.13 13.44 2.03
N ALA A 184 -4.92 12.64 1.29
CA ALA A 184 -6.06 13.09 0.51
C ALA A 184 -7.34 13.27 1.35
N ALA A 185 -7.40 12.69 2.57
CA ALA A 185 -8.47 12.90 3.52
C ALA A 185 -8.31 14.19 4.34
N LEU A 186 -7.18 14.90 4.22
CA LEU A 186 -6.97 16.17 4.90
C LEU A 186 -7.89 17.27 4.32
N PRO A 187 -8.45 18.16 5.16
CA PRO A 187 -9.21 19.31 4.69
C PRO A 187 -8.39 20.13 3.69
N ARG A 188 -9.01 20.54 2.57
CA ARG A 188 -8.33 21.29 1.51
C ARG A 188 -7.76 22.60 2.03
N ASP A 189 -8.49 23.31 2.87
CA ASP A 189 -8.05 24.57 3.50
C ASP A 189 -6.77 24.38 4.32
N PHE A 190 -6.62 23.25 5.00
CA PHE A 190 -5.41 22.92 5.74
C PHE A 190 -4.23 22.66 4.80
N VAL A 191 -4.45 21.89 3.73
CA VAL A 191 -3.42 21.63 2.72
C VAL A 191 -2.98 22.93 2.06
N ASP A 192 -3.92 23.79 1.68
CA ASP A 192 -3.66 25.07 1.04
C ASP A 192 -2.90 26.03 1.98
N ALA A 193 -3.25 26.07 3.27
CA ALA A 193 -2.51 26.84 4.27
C ALA A 193 -1.05 26.38 4.41
N VAL A 194 -0.81 25.07 4.44
CA VAL A 194 0.54 24.49 4.49
C VAL A 194 1.31 24.82 3.21
N VAL A 195 0.71 24.60 2.04
CA VAL A 195 1.32 24.89 0.73
C VAL A 195 1.69 26.38 0.63
N LEU A 196 0.79 27.29 1.01
CA LEU A 196 1.03 28.73 1.00
C LEU A 196 2.20 29.13 1.92
N ARG A 197 2.27 28.57 3.13
CA ARG A 197 3.33 28.89 4.09
C ARG A 197 4.70 28.45 3.58
N VAL A 198 4.79 27.24 3.03
CA VAL A 198 6.04 26.72 2.44
C VAL A 198 6.43 27.51 1.19
N ALA A 199 5.47 27.83 0.31
CA ALA A 199 5.76 28.59 -0.89
C ALA A 199 6.22 30.02 -0.59
N LYS A 200 5.60 30.71 0.38
CA LYS A 200 6.06 32.05 0.83
C LYS A 200 7.49 32.01 1.36
N ALA A 201 7.81 31.03 2.20
CA ALA A 201 9.17 30.87 2.72
C ALA A 201 10.21 30.63 1.61
N LEU A 202 9.85 29.86 0.57
CA LEU A 202 10.71 29.68 -0.60
C LEU A 202 10.88 30.97 -1.41
N LEU A 203 9.81 31.76 -1.61
CA LEU A 203 9.86 33.03 -2.35
C LEU A 203 10.68 34.11 -1.63
N SER A 204 10.58 34.20 -0.31
CA SER A 204 11.34 35.17 0.50
C SER A 204 12.84 34.87 0.57
N LEU A 205 13.27 33.64 0.25
CA LEU A 205 14.68 33.30 0.17
C LEU A 205 15.38 33.92 -1.05
N THR A 206 14.62 34.20 -2.11
CA THR A 206 15.16 34.85 -3.32
C THR A 206 15.45 36.33 -3.05
N GLU A 207 14.57 37.03 -2.33
CA GLU A 207 14.69 38.47 -2.05
C GLU A 207 16.01 38.83 -1.34
N ARG A 208 16.55 37.91 -0.53
CA ARG A 208 17.85 38.07 0.16
C ARG A 208 19.08 37.84 -0.72
N ASN A 209 18.94 37.17 -1.86
CA ASN A 209 20.05 36.79 -2.74
C ASN A 209 20.15 37.64 -4.01
N THR A 210 19.18 38.52 -4.27
CA THR A 210 19.06 39.31 -5.51
C THR A 210 20.04 40.49 -5.65
N GLU A 211 21.01 40.67 -4.77
CA GLU A 211 22.03 41.72 -4.92
C GLU A 211 23.18 41.35 -5.88
N SER A 212 23.21 40.14 -6.46
CA SER A 212 24.43 39.64 -7.14
C SER A 212 24.24 38.88 -8.46
N SER A 213 23.13 39.01 -9.19
CA SER A 213 23.02 38.36 -10.51
C SER A 213 22.23 39.16 -11.54
N SER A 214 22.96 39.80 -12.45
CA SER A 214 22.46 40.39 -13.69
C SER A 214 22.13 39.28 -14.70
N CYS A 215 20.88 38.81 -14.70
CA CYS A 215 20.35 37.93 -15.74
C CYS A 215 18.84 38.14 -15.80
N GLY A 216 18.34 38.68 -16.92
CA GLY A 216 16.97 39.16 -17.11
C GLY A 216 15.91 38.08 -17.27
N ASP A 217 15.88 37.06 -16.40
CA ASP A 217 14.75 36.13 -16.33
C ASP A 217 13.86 36.49 -15.12
N THR A 218 12.81 37.27 -15.39
CA THR A 218 12.03 38.08 -14.43
C THR A 218 11.05 37.30 -13.54
N TRP A 219 11.09 35.97 -13.49
CA TRP A 219 10.15 35.17 -12.69
C TRP A 219 10.82 34.58 -11.43
N ASN A 220 10.27 34.90 -10.25
CA ASN A 220 10.82 34.45 -8.97
C ASN A 220 10.67 32.92 -8.81
N THR A 221 11.76 32.18 -9.02
CA THR A 221 11.77 30.71 -8.88
C THR A 221 11.83 30.22 -7.44
N GLY A 222 11.88 31.14 -6.46
CA GLY A 222 12.15 30.80 -5.07
C GLY A 222 13.60 30.33 -4.82
N GLY A 223 13.94 30.21 -3.54
CA GLY A 223 15.11 29.48 -3.08
C GLY A 223 14.86 27.97 -2.96
N SER A 224 15.76 27.28 -2.27
CA SER A 224 15.61 25.86 -1.92
C SER A 224 15.74 25.66 -0.43
N VAL A 225 14.89 24.81 0.15
CA VAL A 225 14.85 24.54 1.59
C VAL A 225 14.90 23.04 1.82
N LEU A 226 15.61 22.60 2.86
CA LEU A 226 15.64 21.19 3.24
C LEU A 226 14.29 20.78 3.86
N ILE A 227 13.82 19.55 3.60
CA ILE A 227 12.55 19.08 4.19
C ILE A 227 12.55 19.21 5.72
N SER A 228 13.71 19.01 6.37
CA SER A 228 13.89 19.22 7.81
C SER A 228 13.66 20.66 8.25
N GLU A 229 14.02 21.64 7.43
CA GLU A 229 13.79 23.06 7.71
C GLU A 229 12.33 23.45 7.47
N VAL A 230 11.65 22.80 6.53
CA VAL A 230 10.20 22.99 6.31
C VAL A 230 9.39 22.59 7.54
N VAL A 231 9.85 21.59 8.30
CA VAL A 231 9.22 21.20 9.58
C VAL A 231 9.20 22.37 10.57
N ASN A 232 10.26 23.18 10.61
CA ASN A 232 10.35 24.34 11.51
C ASN A 232 9.43 25.50 11.09
N LEU A 233 8.90 25.48 9.87
CA LEU A 233 7.96 26.48 9.37
C LEU A 233 6.51 26.17 9.72
N LEU A 234 6.23 24.95 10.20
CA LEU A 234 4.89 24.47 10.50
C LEU A 234 4.67 24.38 12.00
N ASP A 235 3.45 24.74 12.43
CA ASP A 235 3.09 24.68 13.84
C ASP A 235 2.94 23.21 14.29
N GLN A 236 3.16 22.95 15.58
CA GLN A 236 3.15 21.59 16.15
C GLN A 236 1.82 20.85 15.88
N SER A 237 0.69 21.56 15.88
CA SER A 237 -0.63 21.00 15.54
C SER A 237 -0.69 20.48 14.10
N SER A 238 -0.11 21.23 13.15
CA SER A 238 -0.05 20.86 11.74
C SER A 238 0.85 19.64 11.51
N LEU A 239 1.98 19.57 12.21
CA LEU A 239 2.88 18.43 12.14
C LEU A 239 2.27 17.15 12.72
N GLN A 240 1.50 17.25 13.80
CA GLN A 240 0.79 16.11 14.37
C GLN A 240 -0.33 15.62 13.44
N ALA A 241 -1.08 16.52 12.81
CA ALA A 241 -2.06 16.17 11.79
C ALA A 241 -1.41 15.45 10.59
N LEU A 242 -0.26 15.95 10.11
CA LEU A 242 0.48 15.32 9.02
C LEU A 242 1.13 13.99 9.39
N LYS A 243 1.54 13.80 10.65
CA LYS A 243 2.07 12.52 11.17
C LYS A 243 0.98 11.46 11.33
N LYS A 244 -0.24 11.88 11.66
CA LYS A 244 -1.40 11.00 11.82
C LYS A 244 -1.82 10.35 10.49
N GLU A 245 -1.62 11.06 9.38
CA GLU A 245 -1.86 10.56 8.03
C GLU A 245 -0.62 9.84 7.47
N CYS A 246 -0.80 8.69 6.82
CA CYS A 246 0.34 7.96 6.26
C CYS A 246 0.96 8.75 5.10
N GLY A 247 2.26 9.06 5.22
CA GLY A 247 3.06 9.73 4.20
C GLY A 247 3.73 11.03 4.65
N GLY A 248 3.22 11.68 5.71
CA GLY A 248 3.83 12.88 6.30
C GLY A 248 3.97 14.08 5.34
N LEU A 249 4.74 15.08 5.79
CA LEU A 249 4.99 16.33 5.05
C LEU A 249 5.59 16.10 3.65
N GLN A 250 6.50 15.14 3.51
CA GLN A 250 7.14 14.86 2.23
C GLN A 250 6.14 14.38 1.18
N THR A 251 5.17 13.54 1.57
CA THR A 251 4.13 13.06 0.65
C THR A 251 3.17 14.18 0.28
N LEU A 252 2.79 15.04 1.23
CA LEU A 252 2.00 16.24 0.95
C LEU A 252 2.66 17.13 -0.12
N LEU A 253 3.95 17.40 0.03
CA LEU A 253 4.69 18.23 -0.93
C LEU A 253 4.80 17.57 -2.31
N LYS A 254 5.03 16.25 -2.35
CA LYS A 254 5.05 15.48 -3.61
C LYS A 254 3.69 15.44 -4.31
N ASN A 255 2.60 15.34 -3.55
CA ASN A 255 1.24 15.32 -4.10
C ASN A 255 0.85 16.69 -4.69
N ASN A 256 1.33 17.78 -4.09
CA ASN A 256 1.19 19.15 -4.59
C ASN A 256 2.18 19.49 -5.72
N HIS A 257 2.26 18.59 -6.70
CA HIS A 257 3.17 18.66 -7.85
C HIS A 257 3.00 19.88 -8.75
N GLN A 258 1.86 20.57 -8.66
CA GLN A 258 1.63 21.84 -9.35
C GLN A 258 2.64 22.89 -8.85
N VAL A 259 2.83 22.97 -7.54
CA VAL A 259 3.59 24.04 -6.86
C VAL A 259 5.03 23.62 -6.58
N PHE A 260 5.23 22.40 -6.08
CA PHE A 260 6.53 21.97 -5.57
C PHE A 260 7.22 20.93 -6.44
N ARG A 261 8.55 21.02 -6.48
CA ARG A 261 9.46 19.97 -6.94
C ARG A 261 10.31 19.52 -5.76
N VAL A 262 10.34 18.22 -5.48
CA VAL A 262 11.10 17.65 -4.35
C VAL A 262 12.21 16.74 -4.89
N GLU A 263 13.46 17.18 -4.76
CA GLU A 263 14.65 16.49 -5.28
C GLU A 263 15.77 16.51 -4.24
N GLY A 264 16.46 15.39 -4.03
CA GLY A 264 17.62 15.32 -3.11
C GLY A 264 17.31 15.74 -1.66
N GLY A 265 16.07 15.56 -1.19
CA GLY A 265 15.67 16.00 0.17
C GLY A 265 15.42 17.50 0.31
N ARG A 266 15.44 18.24 -0.80
CA ARG A 266 15.13 19.68 -0.88
C ARG A 266 13.83 19.93 -1.60
N VAL A 267 13.18 21.03 -1.24
CA VAL A 267 11.92 21.50 -1.81
C VAL A 267 12.20 22.78 -2.58
N PHE A 268 11.68 22.84 -3.81
CA PHE A 268 11.81 23.95 -4.73
C PHE A 268 10.42 24.35 -5.22
N ILE A 269 10.23 25.63 -5.57
CA ILE A 269 9.08 26.02 -6.39
C ILE A 269 9.30 25.50 -7.80
N ARG A 270 8.26 24.93 -8.37
CA ARG A 270 8.32 24.31 -9.69
C ARG A 270 8.21 25.37 -10.78
N ASP A 271 9.29 25.57 -11.54
CA ASP A 271 9.25 26.35 -12.77
C ASP A 271 8.85 25.47 -13.96
N TRP A 272 7.66 25.70 -14.49
CA TRP A 272 7.13 24.97 -15.63
C TRP A 272 7.75 25.37 -16.99
N ARG A 273 8.51 26.47 -17.08
CA ARG A 273 9.22 26.90 -18.29
C ARG A 273 10.46 26.03 -18.56
N THR A 274 11.16 25.63 -17.50
CA THR A 274 12.42 24.85 -17.58
C THR A 274 12.24 23.44 -18.18
N HIS A 275 11.02 22.90 -18.13
CA HIS A 275 10.71 21.57 -18.62
C HIS A 275 10.71 21.45 -20.15
N THR A 276 10.65 22.58 -20.86
CA THR A 276 10.66 22.64 -22.33
C THR A 276 12.08 22.54 -22.92
N LEU A 277 13.12 22.87 -22.13
CA LEU A 277 14.51 22.95 -22.63
C LEU A 277 15.40 21.78 -22.17
N ALA A 278 15.16 21.19 -21.00
CA ALA A 278 16.10 20.24 -20.38
C ALA A 278 15.89 18.75 -20.77
N GLN A 279 14.97 18.42 -21.68
CA GLN A 279 14.64 17.02 -22.04
C GLN A 279 15.05 16.57 -23.45
N SER A 280 15.78 17.37 -24.23
CA SER A 280 16.28 16.91 -25.54
C SER A 280 17.45 15.92 -25.45
N SER A 281 18.10 15.77 -24.28
CA SER A 281 19.36 15.02 -24.17
C SER A 281 19.35 13.78 -23.26
N ARG A 282 18.21 13.36 -22.69
CA ARG A 282 18.15 12.09 -21.93
C ARG A 282 16.95 11.24 -22.32
N VAL A 283 17.25 10.18 -23.05
CA VAL A 283 16.41 9.00 -23.29
C VAL A 283 15.80 8.53 -21.96
N THR A 284 14.47 8.65 -21.79
CA THR A 284 13.56 7.60 -21.28
C THR A 284 12.13 8.13 -20.97
N SER A 285 11.15 7.34 -21.40
CA SER A 285 9.70 7.42 -21.13
C SER A 285 8.93 8.55 -21.84
N LYS A 286 8.32 8.20 -23.00
CA LYS A 286 7.17 8.90 -23.57
C LYS A 286 6.06 8.99 -22.50
N ARG A 287 5.97 10.10 -21.76
CA ARG A 287 4.75 10.43 -21.02
C ARG A 287 3.70 10.77 -22.07
N LYS A 288 2.61 9.98 -22.13
CA LYS A 288 1.43 10.31 -22.93
C LYS A 288 0.99 11.74 -22.59
N PRO A 289 0.66 12.59 -23.57
CA PRO A 289 0.05 13.88 -23.27
C PRO A 289 -1.17 13.65 -22.35
N PRO A 290 -1.43 14.56 -21.39
CA PRO A 290 -2.61 14.42 -20.55
C PRO A 290 -3.84 14.23 -21.44
N PRO A 291 -4.74 13.28 -21.13
CA PRO A 291 -5.92 13.05 -21.94
C PRO A 291 -6.66 14.38 -22.10
N SER A 292 -7.06 14.72 -23.33
CA SER A 292 -7.63 16.03 -23.69
C SER A 292 -8.85 16.47 -22.85
N GLY A 293 -9.43 15.58 -22.02
CA GLY A 293 -10.50 15.87 -21.07
C GLY A 293 -10.08 16.28 -19.65
N ALA A 294 -8.78 16.28 -19.30
CA ALA A 294 -8.31 16.63 -17.95
C ALA A 294 -7.75 18.07 -17.82
N LEU A 295 -7.69 18.81 -18.93
CA LEU A 295 -7.16 20.17 -18.96
C LEU A 295 -8.12 21.13 -18.25
N LYS A 296 -7.57 22.06 -17.47
CA LYS A 296 -8.30 23.17 -16.84
C LYS A 296 -9.37 22.75 -15.82
N THR A 297 -9.25 21.56 -15.23
CA THR A 297 -10.18 21.04 -14.21
C THR A 297 -9.95 21.60 -12.80
N ARG A 298 -8.84 22.31 -12.59
CA ARG A 298 -8.46 22.94 -11.32
C ARG A 298 -7.86 24.32 -11.56
N LEU A 299 -8.03 25.22 -10.59
CA LEU A 299 -7.42 26.55 -10.62
C LEU A 299 -5.89 26.48 -10.58
N CYS A 300 -5.26 27.43 -11.25
CA CYS A 300 -3.82 27.59 -11.27
C CYS A 300 -3.36 28.24 -9.96
N TRP A 301 -2.61 27.49 -9.16
CA TRP A 301 -2.04 27.99 -7.90
C TRP A 301 -1.14 29.20 -8.15
N PHE A 302 -0.30 29.17 -9.20
CA PHE A 302 0.60 30.29 -9.51
C PHE A 302 -0.15 31.55 -9.92
N HIS A 303 -1.24 31.43 -10.66
CA HIS A 303 -2.04 32.60 -11.01
C HIS A 303 -2.67 33.26 -9.78
N THR A 304 -3.05 32.46 -8.79
CA THR A 304 -3.79 32.93 -7.60
C THR A 304 -2.87 33.42 -6.48
N HIS A 305 -1.70 32.81 -6.32
CA HIS A 305 -0.89 32.97 -5.10
C HIS A 305 0.58 33.35 -5.35
N HIS A 306 1.09 33.26 -6.58
CA HIS A 306 2.46 33.65 -6.87
C HIS A 306 2.55 35.16 -7.16
N PRO A 307 3.52 35.90 -6.59
CA PRO A 307 3.61 37.35 -6.74
C PRO A 307 3.78 37.80 -8.20
N HIS A 308 4.47 37.00 -9.03
CA HIS A 308 4.65 37.27 -10.46
C HIS A 308 3.62 36.55 -11.34
N GLY A 309 2.58 35.95 -10.75
CA GLY A 309 1.59 35.15 -11.47
C GLY A 309 2.15 33.85 -12.06
N CYS A 310 1.36 33.22 -12.94
CA CYS A 310 1.76 31.99 -13.63
C CYS A 310 2.84 32.27 -14.69
N PRO A 311 3.94 31.50 -14.72
CA PRO A 311 5.00 31.69 -15.72
C PRO A 311 4.63 31.20 -17.12
N LEU A 312 3.48 30.52 -17.27
CA LEU A 312 2.97 30.05 -18.57
C LEU A 312 1.84 30.97 -19.06
N LEU A 313 1.75 31.13 -20.38
CA LEU A 313 0.58 31.73 -21.01
C LEU A 313 -0.68 30.92 -20.72
N ARG A 314 -1.84 31.59 -20.70
CA ARG A 314 -3.14 30.99 -20.37
C ARG A 314 -3.42 29.72 -21.19
N GLU A 315 -3.12 29.76 -22.48
CA GLU A 315 -3.33 28.64 -23.42
C GLU A 315 -2.38 27.45 -23.19
N HIS A 316 -1.17 27.69 -22.65
CA HIS A 316 -0.14 26.68 -22.42
C HIS A 316 -0.19 26.09 -21.00
N CYS A 317 -0.95 26.70 -20.10
CA CYS A 317 -1.11 26.21 -18.73
C CYS A 317 -2.16 25.08 -18.66
N ALA A 318 -1.80 23.94 -18.07
CA ALA A 318 -2.73 22.84 -17.85
C ALA A 318 -3.83 23.15 -16.81
N PHE A 319 -3.68 24.23 -16.04
CA PHE A 319 -4.58 24.67 -14.97
C PHE A 319 -5.29 25.99 -15.33
N ALA A 320 -6.47 26.21 -14.76
CA ALA A 320 -7.34 27.34 -15.08
C ALA A 320 -6.84 28.66 -14.47
N HIS A 321 -6.68 29.70 -15.29
CA HIS A 321 -6.42 31.06 -14.85
C HIS A 321 -7.77 31.77 -14.62
N GLY A 322 -8.27 31.69 -13.39
CA GLY A 322 -9.57 32.20 -12.97
C GLY A 322 -10.73 31.23 -13.22
N GLU A 323 -11.91 31.56 -12.66
CA GLU A 323 -13.12 30.74 -12.76
C GLU A 323 -13.64 30.60 -14.20
N THR A 324 -13.40 31.62 -15.03
CA THR A 324 -13.80 31.62 -16.45
C THR A 324 -13.03 30.62 -17.32
N ASP A 325 -11.85 30.18 -16.87
CA ASP A 325 -11.03 29.18 -17.54
C ASP A 325 -11.25 27.78 -16.96
N LEU A 326 -12.07 27.64 -15.90
CA LEU A 326 -12.29 26.38 -15.21
C LEU A 326 -13.29 25.52 -16.00
N LYS A 327 -12.85 24.33 -16.41
CA LYS A 327 -13.70 23.34 -17.07
C LYS A 327 -14.18 22.34 -16.04
N ASN A 328 -15.49 22.16 -15.91
CA ASN A 328 -16.02 21.08 -15.11
C ASN A 328 -15.57 19.73 -15.71
N PRO A 329 -15.09 18.78 -14.89
CA PRO A 329 -14.79 17.45 -15.38
C PRO A 329 -16.07 16.86 -15.97
N GLN A 330 -16.08 16.64 -17.29
CA GLN A 330 -17.14 15.86 -17.92
C GLN A 330 -17.07 14.46 -17.30
N ARG A 331 -18.14 14.09 -16.58
CA ARG A 331 -18.30 12.78 -15.96
C ARG A 331 -18.39 11.68 -17.00
#